data_AF-A0A653D3N4-F1
#
_entry.id   AF-A0A653D3N4-F1
#
_cell.length_a   1.000
_cell.length_b   1.000
_cell.length_c   1.000
_cell.angle_alpha   90.00
_cell.angle_beta   90.00
_cell.angle_gamma   90.00
#
_symmetry.space_group_name_H-M   'P 1'
#
loop_
_entity.id
_entity.type
_entity.pdbx_description
1 polymer ?
#
loop_
_entity_poly.entity_id
_entity_poly.type
_entity_poly.pdbx_seq_one_letter_code
_entity_poly.pdbx_strand_id
1 'polypeptide(L)'
;MVSGMAFFALLLLIESDLLKPVFGFLSSLIPWPPRPKVPKDEDSDVAEERKRITNMSTKDLKTSHEVAIKDLTKYYCIFRAVSGLCLGVKKNECFGLLGVNGAGKTTTFKMITGDVRMSYGKGWVRGYSLWYQMRKV
;
A
#
# COMPACT_ATOMS: atom_id res chain seq x y z
N MET A 1 12.82 22.94 -38.16
CA MET A 1 13.93 22.37 -37.35
C MET A 1 13.86 22.81 -35.89
N VAL A 2 13.84 24.12 -35.60
CA VAL A 2 13.85 24.65 -34.21
C VAL A 2 12.72 24.10 -33.33
N SER A 3 11.49 24.02 -33.85
CA SER A 3 10.34 23.47 -33.12
C SER A 3 10.53 21.99 -32.74
N GLY A 4 11.14 21.17 -33.61
CA GLY A 4 11.41 19.76 -33.33
C GLY A 4 12.45 19.56 -32.22
N MET A 5 13.48 20.41 -32.18
CA MET A 5 14.47 20.39 -31.10
C MET A 5 13.86 20.76 -29.75
N ALA A 6 12.90 21.70 -29.72
CA ALA A 6 12.19 22.07 -28.51
C ALA A 6 11.31 20.94 -27.97
N PHE A 7 10.56 20.24 -28.83
CA PHE A 7 9.75 19.08 -28.41
C PHE A 7 10.60 17.91 -27.95
N PHE A 8 11.73 17.64 -28.61
CA PHE A 8 12.65 16.58 -28.22
C PHE A 8 13.32 16.89 -26.87
N ALA A 9 13.75 18.13 -26.65
CA ALA A 9 14.28 18.57 -25.36
C ALA A 9 13.22 18.49 -24.25
N LEU A 10 11.96 18.82 -24.54
CA LEU A 10 10.85 18.69 -23.60
C LEU A 10 10.59 17.22 -23.23
N LEU A 11 10.58 16.31 -24.21
CA LEU A 11 10.43 14.88 -23.97
C LEU A 11 11.60 14.32 -23.14
N LEU A 12 12.84 14.70 -23.47
CA LEU A 12 14.01 14.34 -22.67
C LEU A 12 13.93 14.90 -21.24
N LEU A 13 13.42 16.11 -21.04
CA LEU A 13 13.23 16.68 -19.69
C LEU A 13 12.15 15.93 -18.88
N ILE A 14 11.08 15.46 -19.53
CA ILE A 14 10.04 14.63 -18.90
C ILE A 14 10.59 13.24 -18.54
N GLU A 15 11.40 12.65 -19.43
CA GLU A 15 11.97 11.32 -19.26
C GLU A 15 13.16 11.28 -18.28
N SER A 16 13.92 12.38 -18.19
CA SER A 16 15.18 12.47 -17.43
C SER A 16 15.04 12.51 -15.91
N ASP A 17 13.92 12.05 -15.33
CA ASP A 17 13.68 11.99 -13.87
C ASP A 17 13.92 13.31 -13.10
N LEU A 18 14.26 14.40 -13.80
CA LEU A 18 14.74 15.67 -13.28
C LEU A 18 13.60 16.50 -12.67
N LEU A 19 12.37 16.20 -13.09
CA LEU A 19 11.14 16.77 -12.56
C LEU A 19 10.69 16.08 -11.26
N LYS A 20 11.21 14.91 -10.89
CA LYS A 20 10.88 14.23 -9.62
C LYS A 20 11.05 15.13 -8.38
N PRO A 21 12.14 15.91 -8.21
CA PRO A 21 12.28 16.83 -7.08
C PRO A 21 11.29 18.00 -7.13
N VAL A 22 10.96 18.54 -8.31
CA VAL A 22 9.97 19.62 -8.47
C VAL A 22 8.56 19.12 -8.16
N PHE A 23 8.20 17.93 -8.65
CA PHE A 23 6.94 17.27 -8.35
C PHE A 23 6.85 16.85 -6.88
N GLY A 24 7.98 16.44 -6.29
CA GLY A 24 8.12 16.17 -4.85
C GLY A 24 7.90 17.43 -4.01
N PHE A 25 8.45 18.57 -4.43
CA PHE A 25 8.23 19.86 -3.79
C PHE A 25 6.78 20.35 -3.96
N LEU A 26 6.19 20.21 -5.15
CA LEU A 26 4.78 20.55 -5.36
C LEU A 26 3.84 19.65 -4.53
N SER A 27 4.21 18.37 -4.36
CA SER A 27 3.50 17.46 -3.47
C SER A 27 3.65 17.82 -1.98
N SER A 28 4.70 18.57 -1.61
CA SER A 28 4.91 19.02 -0.22
C SER A 28 3.91 20.10 0.20
N LEU A 29 3.22 20.73 -0.75
CA LEU A 29 2.13 21.66 -0.48
C LEU A 29 0.80 20.93 -0.20
N ILE A 30 0.71 19.62 -0.47
CA ILE A 30 -0.47 18.82 -0.21
C ILE A 30 -0.28 18.10 1.13
N PRO A 31 -1.03 18.47 2.19
CA PRO A 31 -0.91 17.81 3.47
C PRO A 31 -1.24 16.32 3.32
N TRP A 32 -0.38 15.46 3.84
CA TRP A 32 -0.60 14.02 3.77
C TRP A 32 -1.88 13.67 4.54
N PRO A 33 -2.84 12.94 3.92
CA PRO A 33 -4.11 12.65 4.56
C PRO A 33 -3.86 11.85 5.85
N PRO A 34 -4.51 12.19 6.98
CA PRO A 34 -4.24 11.56 8.25
C PRO A 34 -4.56 10.06 8.23
N ARG A 35 -4.02 9.32 9.20
CA ARG A 35 -4.33 7.90 9.37
C ARG A 35 -5.86 7.72 9.49
N PRO A 36 -6.48 6.88 8.65
CA PRO A 36 -7.92 6.69 8.71
C PRO A 36 -8.30 6.01 10.03
N LYS A 37 -9.43 6.42 10.59
CA LYS A 37 -10.05 5.73 11.73
C LYS A 37 -10.56 4.36 11.27
N VAL A 38 -10.58 3.41 12.19
CA VAL A 38 -11.20 2.09 11.97
C VAL A 38 -12.67 2.32 11.56
N PRO A 39 -13.16 1.70 10.47
CA PRO A 39 -14.56 1.80 10.08
C PRO A 39 -15.46 1.36 11.23
N LYS A 40 -16.56 2.08 11.48
CA LYS A 40 -17.51 1.73 12.55
C LYS A 40 -18.45 0.60 12.15
N ASP A 41 -18.66 0.46 10.85
CA ASP A 41 -19.65 -0.43 10.25
C ASP A 41 -18.94 -1.63 9.60
N GLU A 42 -17.98 -2.23 10.31
CA GLU A 42 -17.37 -3.50 9.87
C GLU A 42 -18.30 -4.65 10.25
N ASP A 43 -18.35 -5.66 9.38
CA ASP A 43 -19.01 -6.93 9.68
C ASP A 43 -18.34 -7.60 10.90
N SER A 44 -19.10 -8.41 11.64
CA SER A 44 -18.64 -9.01 12.91
C SER A 44 -17.36 -9.83 12.71
N ASP A 45 -17.30 -10.62 11.65
CA ASP A 45 -16.16 -11.46 11.28
C ASP A 45 -14.92 -10.62 10.91
N VAL A 46 -15.12 -9.52 10.18
CA VAL A 46 -14.04 -8.56 9.84
C VAL A 46 -13.49 -7.89 11.10
N ALA A 47 -14.37 -7.48 12.00
CA ALA A 47 -13.98 -6.86 13.27
C ALA A 47 -13.24 -7.86 14.19
N GLU A 48 -13.67 -9.12 14.21
CA GLU A 48 -13.00 -10.21 14.93
C GLU A 48 -11.61 -10.50 14.35
N GLU A 49 -11.49 -10.56 13.03
CA GLU A 49 -10.22 -10.73 12.35
C GLU A 49 -9.26 -9.57 12.66
N ARG A 50 -9.75 -8.32 12.63
CA ARG A 50 -8.98 -7.15 13.05
C ARG A 50 -8.48 -7.30 14.47
N LYS A 51 -9.34 -7.69 15.42
CA LYS A 51 -8.97 -7.92 16.82
C LYS A 51 -7.92 -9.02 16.92
N ARG A 52 -8.09 -10.14 16.20
CA ARG A 52 -7.16 -11.27 16.18
C ARG A 52 -5.77 -10.83 15.73
N ILE A 53 -5.66 -10.09 14.64
CA ILE A 53 -4.37 -9.60 14.13
C ILE A 53 -3.79 -8.50 15.02
N THR A 54 -4.62 -7.64 15.58
CA THR A 54 -4.16 -6.51 16.40
C THR A 54 -3.62 -6.96 17.75
N ASN A 55 -4.26 -7.96 18.36
CA ASN A 55 -3.92 -8.50 19.67
C ASN A 55 -2.73 -9.47 19.63
N MET A 56 -2.44 -10.06 18.46
CA MET A 56 -1.32 -10.98 18.30
C MET A 56 0.04 -10.25 18.31
N SER A 57 1.06 -10.86 18.91
CA SER A 57 2.41 -10.31 18.88
C SER A 57 2.97 -10.33 17.46
N THR A 58 3.82 -9.35 17.14
CA THR A 58 4.50 -9.29 15.84
C THR A 58 5.38 -10.51 15.57
N LYS A 59 5.92 -11.17 16.61
CA LYS A 59 6.69 -12.42 16.46
C LYS A 59 5.78 -13.58 16.03
N ASP A 60 4.61 -13.68 16.62
CA ASP A 60 3.65 -14.76 16.35
C ASP A 60 3.06 -14.60 14.95
N LEU A 61 2.69 -13.38 14.56
CA LEU A 61 2.22 -13.06 13.20
C LEU A 61 3.25 -13.46 12.13
N LYS A 62 4.54 -13.20 12.37
CA LYS A 62 5.59 -13.56 11.42
C LYS A 62 5.82 -15.07 11.29
N THR A 63 5.53 -15.82 12.34
CA THR A 63 5.86 -17.25 12.41
C THR A 63 4.69 -18.13 11.95
N SER A 64 3.47 -17.73 12.30
CA SER A 64 2.24 -18.50 12.05
C SER A 64 1.55 -18.15 10.73
N HIS A 65 1.75 -16.95 10.19
CA HIS A 65 1.15 -16.50 8.95
C HIS A 65 2.18 -16.37 7.82
N GLU A 66 1.78 -16.78 6.62
CA GLU A 66 2.55 -16.53 5.39
C GLU A 66 2.43 -15.06 4.97
N VAL A 67 1.24 -14.48 5.18
CA VAL A 67 0.96 -13.05 4.96
C VAL A 67 0.26 -12.50 6.20
N ALA A 68 0.79 -11.43 6.79
CA ALA A 68 0.16 -10.73 7.92
C ALA A 68 0.13 -9.23 7.66
N ILE A 69 -1.03 -8.60 7.90
CA ILE A 69 -1.31 -7.22 7.52
C ILE A 69 -2.05 -6.53 8.67
N LYS A 70 -1.54 -5.37 9.10
CA LYS A 70 -2.13 -4.55 10.19
C LYS A 70 -2.34 -3.11 9.74
N ASP A 71 -3.59 -2.67 9.76
CA ASP A 71 -4.05 -1.32 9.40
C ASP A 71 -3.55 -0.84 8.01
N LEU A 72 -3.48 -1.75 7.03
CA LEU A 72 -2.94 -1.45 5.72
C LEU A 72 -3.80 -0.42 5.00
N THR A 73 -3.17 0.70 4.67
CA THR A 73 -3.86 1.85 4.07
C THR A 73 -3.06 2.37 2.90
N LYS A 74 -3.77 2.69 1.82
CA LYS A 74 -3.19 3.35 0.64
C LYS A 74 -3.98 4.58 0.26
N TYR A 75 -3.26 5.69 0.16
CA TYR A 75 -3.68 6.90 -0.51
C TYR A 75 -2.93 7.07 -1.84
N TYR A 76 -3.66 7.51 -2.86
CA TYR A 76 -3.13 8.10 -4.08
C TYR A 76 -3.54 9.57 -4.05
N CYS A 77 -2.58 10.44 -3.69
CA CYS A 77 -2.85 11.84 -3.34
C CYS A 77 -3.92 11.90 -2.23
N ILE A 78 -5.12 12.42 -2.55
CA ILE A 78 -6.26 12.51 -1.63
C ILE A 78 -7.19 11.29 -1.67
N PHE A 79 -7.07 10.45 -2.71
CA PHE A 79 -7.96 9.31 -2.91
C PHE A 79 -7.53 8.11 -2.07
N ARG A 80 -8.42 7.63 -1.20
CA ARG A 80 -8.18 6.47 -0.33
C ARG A 80 -8.59 5.18 -1.05
N ALA A 81 -7.61 4.47 -1.60
CA ALA A 81 -7.84 3.21 -2.33
C ALA A 81 -7.99 1.99 -1.41
N VAL A 82 -7.34 2.00 -0.24
CA VAL A 82 -7.45 0.94 0.78
C VAL A 82 -7.48 1.61 2.15
N SER A 83 -8.39 1.19 3.03
CA SER A 83 -8.64 1.85 4.32
C SER A 83 -8.47 0.89 5.50
N GLY A 84 -7.27 0.84 6.08
CA GLY A 84 -7.02 0.18 7.36
C GLY A 84 -7.24 -1.33 7.39
N LEU A 85 -6.98 -2.06 6.30
CA LEU A 85 -7.20 -3.51 6.20
C LEU A 85 -6.34 -4.28 7.22
N CYS A 86 -6.96 -5.21 7.95
CA CYS A 86 -6.28 -6.19 8.80
C CYS A 86 -6.60 -7.60 8.29
N LEU A 87 -5.56 -8.42 8.09
CA LEU A 87 -5.69 -9.76 7.54
C LEU A 87 -4.49 -10.61 7.93
N GLY A 88 -4.70 -11.87 8.28
CA GLY A 88 -3.61 -12.84 8.39
C GLY A 88 -3.94 -14.17 7.72
N VAL A 89 -3.16 -14.52 6.70
CA VAL A 89 -3.24 -15.78 5.94
C VAL A 89 -2.23 -16.78 6.51
N LYS A 90 -2.71 -17.91 7.01
CA LYS A 90 -1.88 -18.97 7.61
C LYS A 90 -1.04 -19.67 6.54
N LYS A 91 -0.03 -20.41 6.98
CA LYS A 91 0.72 -21.29 6.09
C LYS A 91 -0.21 -22.31 5.44
N ASN A 92 -0.05 -22.53 4.14
CA ASN A 92 -0.87 -23.41 3.31
C ASN A 92 -2.35 -22.99 3.17
N GLU A 93 -2.70 -21.76 3.54
CA GLU A 93 -4.04 -21.21 3.31
C GLU A 93 -4.08 -20.50 1.95
N CYS A 94 -5.12 -20.80 1.15
CA CYS A 94 -5.39 -20.08 -0.09
C CYS A 94 -6.42 -18.98 0.20
N PHE A 95 -6.06 -17.72 -0.05
CA PHE A 95 -6.90 -16.57 0.24
C PHE A 95 -7.19 -15.76 -1.04
N GLY A 96 -8.46 -15.45 -1.28
CA GLY A 96 -8.94 -14.67 -2.42
C GLY A 96 -9.60 -13.36 -2.00
N LEU A 97 -9.27 -12.27 -2.70
CA LEU A 97 -9.98 -10.99 -2.55
C LEU A 97 -11.10 -10.89 -3.59
N LEU A 98 -12.34 -10.80 -3.13
CA LEU A 98 -13.54 -10.65 -3.96
C LEU A 98 -14.21 -9.29 -3.72
N GLY A 99 -14.92 -8.78 -4.72
CA GLY A 99 -15.64 -7.51 -4.62
C GLY A 99 -15.73 -6.77 -5.96
N VAL A 100 -16.42 -5.63 -5.97
CA VAL A 100 -16.63 -4.81 -7.18
C VAL A 100 -15.35 -4.13 -7.68
N ASN A 101 -15.38 -3.62 -8.92
CA ASN A 101 -14.31 -2.78 -9.44
C ASN A 101 -14.15 -1.53 -8.59
N GLY A 102 -12.90 -1.14 -8.30
CA GLY A 102 -12.60 -0.01 -7.42
C GLY A 102 -12.58 -0.32 -5.92
N ALA A 103 -12.93 -1.54 -5.48
CA ALA A 103 -12.89 -1.92 -4.05
C ALA A 103 -11.47 -1.97 -3.43
N GLY A 104 -10.41 -1.80 -4.24
CA GLY A 104 -9.03 -1.79 -3.75
C GLY A 104 -8.27 -3.12 -3.86
N LYS A 105 -8.87 -4.18 -4.42
CA LYS A 105 -8.26 -5.52 -4.56
C LYS A 105 -6.85 -5.50 -5.16
N THR A 106 -6.70 -4.94 -6.36
CA THR A 106 -5.41 -4.83 -7.06
C THR A 106 -4.42 -3.97 -6.29
N THR A 107 -4.89 -2.90 -5.65
CA THR A 107 -4.04 -2.04 -4.83
C THR A 107 -3.51 -2.78 -3.60
N THR A 108 -4.35 -3.61 -2.96
CA THR A 108 -3.95 -4.47 -1.85
C THR A 108 -2.90 -5.49 -2.29
N PHE A 109 -3.11 -6.19 -3.41
CA PHE A 109 -2.12 -7.12 -3.95
C PHE A 109 -0.79 -6.44 -4.24
N LYS A 110 -0.81 -5.30 -4.93
CA LYS A 110 0.41 -4.51 -5.23
C LYS A 110 1.17 -4.06 -3.97
N MET A 111 0.46 -3.83 -2.85
CA MET A 111 1.12 -3.53 -1.58
C MET A 111 1.75 -4.77 -0.94
N ILE A 112 1.09 -5.93 -1.05
CA ILE A 112 1.60 -7.20 -0.52
C ILE A 112 2.80 -7.71 -1.31
N THR A 113 2.78 -7.58 -2.64
CA THR A 113 3.89 -7.95 -3.53
C THR A 113 5.06 -6.96 -3.43
N GLY A 114 4.85 -5.77 -2.87
CA GLY A 114 5.86 -4.74 -2.72
C GLY A 114 5.98 -3.78 -3.90
N ASP A 115 5.14 -3.91 -4.93
CA ASP A 115 5.11 -3.02 -6.10
C ASP A 115 4.72 -1.58 -5.72
N VAL A 116 3.91 -1.43 -4.68
CA VAL A 116 3.40 -0.13 -4.23
C VAL A 116 3.62 0.05 -2.73
N ARG A 117 4.21 1.20 -2.34
CA ARG A 117 4.37 1.56 -0.94
C ARG A 117 3.02 1.80 -0.25
N MET A 118 2.82 1.21 0.92
CA MET A 118 1.71 1.53 1.81
C MET A 118 1.83 2.96 2.36
N SER A 119 0.71 3.66 2.49
CA SER A 119 0.67 5.00 3.12
C SER A 119 0.71 4.91 4.64
N TYR A 120 0.00 3.93 5.20
CA TYR A 120 0.02 3.61 6.64
C TYR A 120 -0.12 2.11 6.85
N GLY A 121 0.21 1.69 8.08
CA GLY A 121 0.08 0.30 8.50
C GLY A 121 1.40 -0.44 8.49
N LYS A 122 1.33 -1.74 8.70
CA LYS A 122 2.46 -2.67 8.65
C LYS A 122 2.02 -3.93 7.94
N GLY A 123 2.94 -4.56 7.22
CA GLY A 123 2.68 -5.86 6.60
C GLY A 123 3.93 -6.71 6.56
N TRP A 124 3.73 -8.02 6.57
CA TRP A 124 4.75 -9.03 6.55
C TRP A 124 4.38 -10.14 5.56
N VAL A 125 5.37 -10.59 4.80
CA VAL A 125 5.26 -11.76 3.91
C VAL A 125 6.44 -12.66 4.23
N ARG A 126 6.19 -13.95 4.52
CA ARG A 126 7.23 -14.92 4.94
C ARG A 126 8.08 -14.42 6.11
N GLY A 127 7.46 -13.68 7.03
CA GLY A 127 8.15 -13.03 8.15
C GLY A 127 8.94 -11.75 7.82
N TYR A 128 9.12 -11.41 6.55
CA TYR A 128 9.81 -10.20 6.10
C TYR A 128 8.86 -9.00 6.05
N SER A 129 9.30 -7.86 6.57
CA SER A 129 8.50 -6.63 6.57
C SER A 129 8.45 -5.96 5.19
N LEU A 130 7.24 -5.66 4.72
CA LEU A 130 6.99 -5.01 3.43
C LEU A 130 7.49 -3.55 3.37
N TRP A 131 7.68 -2.91 4.53
CA TRP A 131 8.13 -1.52 4.58
C TRP A 131 9.59 -1.33 4.15
N TYR A 132 10.41 -2.37 4.26
CA TYR A 132 11.87 -2.29 4.03
C TYR A 132 12.31 -2.85 2.67
N GLN A 133 11.46 -3.60 1.97
CA GLN A 133 11.91 -4.47 0.88
C GLN A 133 11.62 -3.98 -0.55
N MET A 134 11.20 -2.72 -0.73
CA MET A 134 11.01 -2.11 -2.06
C MET A 134 12.32 -1.93 -2.88
N ARG A 135 13.41 -2.64 -2.57
CA ARG A 135 14.72 -2.51 -3.25
C ARG A 135 15.51 -3.82 -3.39
N LYS A 136 14.92 -4.98 -3.09
CA LYS A 136 15.58 -6.28 -3.31
C LYS A 136 14.60 -7.33 -3.83
N VAL A 137 14.12 -7.10 -5.05
CA VAL A 137 13.93 -8.13 -6.08
C VAL A 137 14.29 -7.47 -7.41
#